data_AF-A0A934GC99-F1
#
_entry.id   AF-A0A934GC99-F1
#
_cell.length_a   1.000
_cell.length_b   1.000
_cell.length_c   1.000
_cell.angle_alpha   90.00
_cell.angle_beta   90.00
_cell.angle_gamma   90.00
#
_symmetry.space_group_name_H-M   'P 1'
#
loop_
_entity.id
_entity.type
_entity.pdbx_description
1 polymer ?
#
loop_
_entity_poly.entity_id
_entity_poly.type
_entity_poly.pdbx_seq_one_letter_code
_entity_poly.pdbx_strand_id
1 'polypeptide(L)'
;MRAQWMVVVALQATAFSTPGLAADMSPGLWEITLETRVAAQPGFAPAPFRLKQCLTAADTRNPSALLGGIANPGASGCTYTNKAYSGNTFRFSMQCAGGIAIQSQGEVSFSADSMNGTITAVTNVAGEKTELGNKVSARRLGGC
;
A
#
# COMPACT_ATOMS: atom_id res chain seq x y z
N MET A 1 -38.60 -41.40 42.52
CA MET A 1 -37.72 -40.46 43.25
C MET A 1 -36.59 -40.02 42.31
N ARG A 2 -36.52 -38.71 42.03
CA ARG A 2 -35.38 -37.85 41.62
C ARG A 2 -34.21 -38.53 40.87
N ALA A 3 -34.07 -38.36 39.56
CA ALA A 3 -33.44 -37.21 38.87
C ALA A 3 -31.99 -36.99 39.29
N GLN A 4 -31.03 -37.29 38.40
CA GLN A 4 -29.78 -36.52 38.33
C GLN A 4 -29.13 -36.69 36.95
N TRP A 5 -29.39 -35.73 36.07
CA TRP A 5 -28.65 -35.53 34.83
C TRP A 5 -27.36 -34.77 35.19
N MET A 6 -26.19 -35.38 35.02
CA MET A 6 -24.92 -34.65 35.11
C MET A 6 -24.58 -34.10 33.72
N VAL A 7 -25.04 -32.88 33.44
CA VAL A 7 -24.56 -32.08 32.31
C VAL A 7 -23.24 -31.44 32.73
N VAL A 8 -22.13 -31.98 32.21
CA VAL A 8 -20.81 -31.34 32.30
C VAL A 8 -20.77 -30.21 31.29
N VAL A 9 -20.96 -28.96 31.75
CA VAL A 9 -20.78 -27.76 30.93
C VAL A 9 -19.28 -27.46 30.88
N ALA A 10 -18.62 -27.91 29.82
CA ALA A 10 -17.25 -27.51 29.51
C ALA A 10 -17.26 -26.07 28.97
N LEU A 11 -16.85 -25.12 29.82
CA LEU A 11 -16.68 -23.72 29.46
C LEU A 11 -15.42 -23.56 28.60
N GLN A 12 -15.55 -23.78 27.28
CA GLN A 12 -14.45 -23.51 26.35
C GLN A 12 -14.37 -22.01 26.08
N ALA A 13 -13.38 -21.36 26.68
CA ALA A 13 -12.98 -20.00 26.35
C ALA A 13 -12.30 -20.01 24.97
N THR A 14 -13.09 -19.85 23.90
CA THR A 14 -12.56 -19.56 22.57
C THR A 14 -11.96 -18.17 22.60
N ALA A 15 -10.62 -18.10 22.72
CA ALA A 15 -9.86 -16.90 22.47
C ALA A 15 -10.09 -16.49 21.01
N PHE A 16 -10.90 -15.46 20.79
CA PHE A 16 -10.98 -14.79 19.50
C PHE A 16 -9.63 -14.11 19.26
N SER A 17 -8.75 -14.78 18.52
CA SER A 17 -7.63 -14.11 17.87
C SER A 17 -8.23 -13.20 16.81
N THR A 18 -8.44 -11.93 17.14
CA THR A 18 -8.68 -10.92 16.11
C THR A 18 -7.47 -10.94 15.19
N PRO A 19 -7.63 -11.22 13.88
CA PRO A 19 -6.54 -10.99 12.95
C PRO A 19 -6.19 -9.51 13.08
N GLY A 20 -4.97 -9.21 13.54
CA GLY A 20 -4.47 -7.85 13.59
C GLY A 20 -4.49 -7.31 12.17
N LEU A 21 -5.49 -6.48 11.86
CA LEU A 21 -5.49 -5.67 10.66
C LEU A 21 -4.21 -4.83 10.70
N ALA A 22 -3.46 -4.90 9.61
CA ALA A 22 -2.24 -4.15 9.37
C ALA A 22 -2.35 -2.75 9.96
N ALA A 23 -1.40 -2.34 10.82
CA ALA A 23 -1.43 -1.08 11.58
C ALA A 23 -2.13 0.04 10.82
N ASP A 24 -3.37 0.33 11.22
CA ASP A 24 -4.30 1.08 10.40
C ASP A 24 -3.86 2.54 10.31
N MET A 25 -3.72 3.04 9.08
CA MET A 25 -3.51 4.46 8.84
C MET A 25 -4.68 5.26 9.45
N SER A 26 -4.41 6.45 9.98
CA SER A 26 -5.46 7.31 10.52
C SER A 26 -6.11 8.17 9.44
N PRO A 27 -7.45 8.32 9.43
CA PRO A 27 -8.14 9.24 8.53
C PRO A 27 -7.68 10.68 8.70
N GLY A 28 -7.71 11.47 7.63
CA GLY A 28 -7.37 12.89 7.67
C GLY A 28 -6.64 13.38 6.43
N LEU A 29 -6.04 14.56 6.52
CA LEU A 29 -5.23 15.14 5.45
C LEU A 29 -3.84 14.52 5.46
N TRP A 30 -3.40 14.00 4.32
CA TRP A 30 -2.08 13.41 4.14
C TRP A 30 -1.30 14.16 3.07
N GLU A 31 0.00 14.32 3.30
CA GLU A 31 0.97 14.75 2.29
C GLU A 31 1.81 13.56 1.88
N ILE A 32 1.76 13.22 0.60
CA ILE A 32 2.48 12.11 -0.02
C ILE A 32 3.56 12.69 -0.93
N THR A 33 4.78 12.18 -0.80
CA THR A 33 5.94 12.57 -1.59
C THR A 33 6.47 11.37 -2.36
N LEU A 34 6.70 11.55 -3.65
CA LEU A 34 7.31 10.59 -4.55
C LEU A 34 8.63 11.16 -5.07
N GLU A 35 9.72 10.47 -4.81
CA GLU A 35 11.05 10.78 -5.34
C GLU A 35 11.41 9.74 -6.39
N THR A 36 11.52 10.17 -7.65
CA THR A 36 11.83 9.28 -8.77
C THR A 36 13.30 9.38 -9.16
N ARG A 37 13.92 8.24 -9.43
CA ARG A 37 15.27 8.09 -10.00
C ARG A 37 15.16 7.25 -11.27
N VAL A 38 15.95 7.61 -12.28
CA VAL A 38 16.07 6.83 -13.52
C VAL A 38 17.40 6.08 -13.47
N ALA A 39 17.36 4.75 -13.51
CA ALA A 39 18.57 3.94 -13.32
C ALA A 39 19.67 4.26 -14.36
N ALA A 40 19.28 4.50 -15.61
CA ALA A 40 20.18 4.86 -16.70
C ALA A 40 20.79 6.27 -16.57
N GLN A 41 20.25 7.13 -15.70
CA GLN A 41 20.72 8.51 -15.50
C GLN A 41 20.84 8.82 -13.99
N PRO A 42 21.90 8.36 -13.30
CA PRO A 42 22.02 8.50 -11.84
C PRO A 42 22.04 9.96 -11.34
N GLY A 43 22.49 10.90 -12.19
CA GLY A 43 22.48 12.34 -11.92
C GLY A 43 21.14 13.03 -12.19
N PHE A 44 20.20 12.35 -12.85
CA PHE A 44 18.85 12.87 -13.08
C PHE A 44 18.00 12.64 -11.83
N ALA A 45 17.77 13.72 -11.09
CA ALA A 45 16.92 13.75 -9.91
C ALA A 45 15.88 14.88 -10.09
N PRO A 46 14.70 14.59 -10.68
CA PRO A 46 13.65 15.58 -10.80
C PRO A 46 13.15 16.02 -9.42
N ALA A 47 12.52 17.19 -9.36
CA ALA A 47 11.90 17.67 -8.13
C ALA A 47 10.89 16.63 -7.60
N PRO A 48 10.85 16.35 -6.28
CA PRO A 48 9.89 15.40 -5.73
C PRO A 48 8.45 15.82 -6.01
N PHE A 49 7.64 14.88 -6.49
CA PHE A 49 6.22 15.11 -6.65
C PHE A 49 5.55 15.05 -5.27
N ARG A 50 4.71 16.05 -4.97
CA ARG A 50 3.98 16.13 -3.70
C ARG A 50 2.49 16.25 -3.97
N LEU A 51 1.71 15.42 -3.30
CA LEU A 51 0.25 15.45 -3.35
C LEU A 51 -0.31 15.52 -1.93
N LYS A 52 -1.22 16.46 -1.71
CA LYS A 52 -2.05 16.49 -0.51
C LYS A 52 -3.41 15.92 -0.85
N GLN A 53 -3.87 14.96 -0.06
CA GLN A 53 -5.19 14.36 -0.23
C GLN A 53 -5.81 13.97 1.11
N CYS A 54 -7.13 14.06 1.15
CA CYS A 54 -7.91 13.59 2.27
C CYS A 54 -8.16 12.09 2.16
N LEU A 55 -7.76 11.34 3.19
CA LEU A 55 -8.03 9.92 3.31
C LEU A 55 -9.17 9.69 4.28
N THR A 56 -10.22 9.04 3.80
CA THR A 56 -11.35 8.60 4.61
C THR A 56 -10.98 7.34 5.40
N ALA A 57 -11.83 6.96 6.36
CA ALA A 57 -11.69 5.68 7.06
C ALA A 57 -11.79 4.45 6.12
N ALA A 58 -12.45 4.58 4.97
CA ALA A 58 -12.49 3.51 3.98
C ALA A 58 -11.14 3.40 3.24
N ASP A 59 -10.53 4.53 2.90
CA ASP A 59 -9.24 4.58 2.21
C ASP A 59 -8.12 4.01 3.10
N THR A 60 -8.15 4.35 4.39
CA THR A 60 -7.11 3.89 5.33
C THR A 60 -7.17 2.40 5.62
N ARG A 61 -8.35 1.77 5.48
CA ARG A 61 -8.52 0.31 5.57
C ARG A 61 -8.13 -0.42 4.28
N ASN A 62 -7.93 0.30 3.18
CA ASN A 62 -7.52 -0.28 1.90
C ASN A 62 -6.33 0.48 1.30
N PRO A 63 -5.14 0.43 1.93
CA PRO A 63 -3.96 1.13 1.45
C PRO A 63 -3.49 0.65 0.08
N SER A 64 -3.89 -0.55 -0.36
CA SER A 64 -3.61 -1.00 -1.72
C SER A 64 -4.34 -0.16 -2.78
N ALA A 65 -5.58 0.27 -2.55
CA ALA A 65 -6.28 1.14 -3.51
C ALA A 65 -5.55 2.48 -3.65
N LEU A 66 -5.10 3.05 -2.52
CA LEU A 66 -4.31 4.28 -2.50
C LEU A 66 -2.98 4.13 -3.26
N LEU A 67 -2.22 3.08 -2.94
CA LEU A 67 -0.90 2.86 -3.54
C LEU A 67 -0.97 2.49 -5.01
N GLY A 68 -2.03 1.86 -5.49
CA GLY A 68 -2.15 1.50 -6.91
C GLY A 68 -2.06 2.71 -7.84
N GLY A 69 -2.70 3.83 -7.45
CA GLY A 69 -2.63 5.08 -8.20
C GLY A 69 -1.29 5.81 -8.05
N ILE A 70 -0.68 5.76 -6.86
CA ILE A 70 0.60 6.43 -6.58
C ILE A 70 1.78 5.71 -7.23
N ALA A 71 1.73 4.38 -7.28
CA ALA A 71 2.81 3.54 -7.79
C ALA A 71 3.06 3.74 -9.29
N ASN A 72 2.02 4.09 -10.05
CA ASN A 72 2.10 4.25 -11.50
C ASN A 72 1.33 5.52 -11.94
N PRO A 73 1.84 6.73 -11.64
CA PRO A 73 1.15 7.97 -12.00
C PRO A 73 0.92 8.06 -13.51
N GLY A 74 -0.32 8.34 -13.92
CA GLY A 74 -0.70 8.46 -15.33
C GLY A 74 -0.88 7.13 -16.08
N ALA A 75 -0.65 5.99 -15.43
CA ALA A 75 -0.93 4.68 -16.01
C ALA A 75 -2.42 4.32 -15.87
N SER A 76 -2.93 3.52 -16.81
CA SER A 76 -4.29 3.00 -16.78
C SER A 76 -4.31 1.47 -16.97
N GLY A 77 -5.44 0.84 -16.66
CA GLY A 77 -5.57 -0.62 -16.77
C GLY A 77 -4.64 -1.39 -15.84
N CYS A 78 -4.34 -0.83 -14.66
CA CYS A 78 -3.45 -1.42 -13.67
C CYS A 78 -4.13 -2.52 -12.87
N THR A 79 -3.52 -3.70 -12.88
CA THR A 79 -3.99 -4.88 -12.14
C THR A 79 -2.88 -5.39 -11.24
N TYR A 80 -3.21 -5.66 -9.98
CA TYR A 80 -2.30 -6.36 -9.08
C TYR A 80 -2.12 -7.82 -9.53
N THR A 81 -0.88 -8.24 -9.73
CA THR A 81 -0.52 -9.64 -10.02
C THR A 81 -0.09 -10.38 -8.75
N ASN A 82 0.36 -9.65 -7.74
CA ASN A 82 0.65 -10.17 -6.40
C ASN A 82 0.30 -9.11 -5.35
N LYS A 83 -0.33 -9.53 -4.25
CA LYS A 83 -0.65 -8.70 -3.08
C LYS A 83 -0.37 -9.52 -1.83
N ALA A 84 0.46 -8.99 -0.95
CA ALA A 84 0.72 -9.60 0.35
C ALA A 84 0.77 -8.53 1.43
N TYR A 85 0.14 -8.83 2.56
CA TYR A 85 0.24 -8.05 3.79
C TYR A 85 0.97 -8.88 4.84
N SER A 86 1.94 -8.25 5.51
CA SER A 86 2.67 -8.83 6.63
C SER A 86 2.84 -7.77 7.69
N GLY A 87 2.06 -7.85 8.77
CA GLY A 87 1.99 -6.78 9.76
C GLY A 87 1.55 -5.47 9.10
N ASN A 88 2.32 -4.40 9.29
CA ASN A 88 2.06 -3.09 8.70
C ASN A 88 2.74 -2.86 7.34
N THR A 89 3.21 -3.91 6.68
CA THR A 89 3.88 -3.82 5.39
C THR A 89 3.03 -4.45 4.29
N PHE A 90 2.80 -3.68 3.22
CA PHE A 90 2.18 -4.12 1.98
C PHE A 90 3.25 -4.34 0.91
N ARG A 91 3.30 -5.55 0.38
CA ARG A 91 4.13 -5.93 -0.78
C ARG A 91 3.24 -6.21 -1.96
N PHE A 92 3.65 -5.73 -3.13
CA PHE A 92 2.86 -5.91 -4.33
C PHE A 92 3.69 -6.04 -5.60
N SER A 93 3.05 -6.65 -6.59
CA SER A 93 3.41 -6.56 -8.00
C SER A 93 2.19 -6.13 -8.79
N MET A 94 2.39 -5.31 -9.80
CA MET A 94 1.34 -4.72 -10.61
C MET A 94 1.73 -4.69 -12.07
N GLN A 95 0.75 -4.87 -12.95
CA GLN A 95 0.90 -4.71 -14.37
C GLN A 95 -0.18 -3.77 -14.89
N CYS A 96 0.23 -2.71 -15.58
CA CYS A 96 -0.64 -1.76 -16.24
C CYS A 96 -0.57 -1.99 -17.74
N ALA A 97 -1.73 -2.22 -18.36
CA ALA A 97 -1.87 -2.49 -19.80
C ALA A 97 -2.43 -1.30 -20.59
N GLY A 98 -2.42 -0.10 -20.00
CA GLY A 98 -2.88 1.15 -20.64
C GLY A 98 -1.99 1.60 -21.80
N GLY A 99 -2.13 2.88 -22.19
CA GLY A 99 -1.38 3.46 -23.32
C GLY A 99 0.14 3.37 -23.20
N ILE A 100 0.65 3.13 -21.98
CA ILE A 100 2.04 2.76 -21.71
C ILE A 100 1.99 1.50 -20.84
N ALA A 101 2.62 0.42 -21.31
CA ALA A 101 2.73 -0.82 -20.55
C ALA A 101 3.78 -0.64 -19.44
N ILE A 102 3.35 -0.84 -18.19
CA ILE A 102 4.20 -0.67 -17.01
C ILE A 102 4.11 -1.93 -16.14
N GLN A 103 5.25 -2.42 -15.69
CA GLN A 103 5.34 -3.42 -14.62
C GLN A 103 5.95 -2.77 -13.40
N SER A 104 5.32 -2.91 -12.23
CA SER A 104 5.86 -2.38 -10.99
C SER A 104 5.82 -3.38 -9.86
N GLN A 105 6.76 -3.24 -8.94
CA GLN A 105 6.84 -3.98 -7.70
C GLN A 105 7.22 -3.03 -6.58
N GLY A 106 6.67 -3.24 -5.40
CA GLY A 106 6.93 -2.35 -4.29
C GLY A 106 6.69 -2.97 -2.94
N GLU A 107 7.28 -2.31 -1.94
CA GLU A 107 7.11 -2.59 -0.53
C GLU A 107 6.89 -1.28 0.20
N VAL A 108 5.77 -1.17 0.90
CA VAL A 108 5.39 0.04 1.64
C VAL A 108 4.94 -0.35 3.03
N SER A 109 5.49 0.32 4.03
CA SER A 109 5.12 0.18 5.43
C SER A 109 4.33 1.39 5.91
N PHE A 110 3.36 1.14 6.78
CA PHE A 110 2.42 2.14 7.29
C PHE A 110 2.51 2.27 8.82
N SER A 111 2.26 3.46 9.33
CA SER A 111 1.85 3.72 10.71
C SER A 111 0.54 4.50 10.71
N ALA A 112 0.06 4.85 11.91
CA ALA A 112 -1.10 5.71 12.06
C ALA A 112 -0.97 7.06 11.32
N ASP A 113 0.25 7.60 11.21
CA ASP A 113 0.54 8.96 10.77
C ASP A 113 1.65 9.07 9.72
N SER A 114 2.25 7.95 9.28
CA SER A 114 3.30 7.93 8.28
C SER A 114 3.20 6.76 7.31
N MET A 115 3.80 6.91 6.13
CA MET A 115 4.04 5.82 5.18
C MET A 115 5.44 5.95 4.62
N ASN A 116 6.14 4.83 4.42
CA ASN A 116 7.44 4.82 3.77
C ASN A 116 7.61 3.55 2.95
N GLY A 117 8.20 3.67 1.77
CA GLY A 117 8.41 2.51 0.92
C GLY A 117 9.21 2.78 -0.34
N THR A 118 9.46 1.71 -1.07
CA THR A 118 10.13 1.73 -2.37
C THR A 118 9.28 1.03 -3.41
N ILE A 119 9.31 1.56 -4.62
CA ILE A 119 8.58 1.02 -5.78
C ILE A 119 9.53 1.07 -6.97
N THR A 120 9.81 -0.08 -7.55
CA THR A 120 10.50 -0.17 -8.84
C THR A 120 9.46 -0.33 -9.93
N ALA A 121 9.56 0.48 -10.98
CA ALA A 121 8.73 0.37 -12.17
C ALA A 121 9.61 0.19 -13.40
N VAL A 122 9.13 -0.62 -14.34
CA VAL A 122 9.77 -0.92 -15.61
C VAL A 122 8.78 -0.58 -16.70
N THR A 123 9.22 0.24 -17.66
CA THR A 123 8.42 0.68 -18.79
C THR A 123 9.29 0.76 -20.04
N ASN A 124 8.68 0.84 -21.23
CA ASN A 124 9.39 1.14 -22.47
C ASN A 124 9.22 2.62 -22.82
N VAL A 125 10.32 3.36 -22.90
CA VAL A 125 10.35 4.77 -23.32
C VAL A 125 11.16 4.85 -24.60
N ALA A 126 10.56 5.38 -25.67
CA ALA A 126 11.21 5.49 -26.99
C ALA A 126 11.80 4.16 -27.53
N GLY A 127 11.20 3.02 -27.19
CA GLY A 127 11.67 1.69 -27.61
C GLY A 127 12.71 1.06 -26.68
N GLU A 128 13.13 1.75 -25.63
CA GLU A 128 14.11 1.24 -24.65
C GLU A 128 13.47 0.93 -23.31
N LYS A 129 13.84 -0.23 -22.75
CA LYS A 129 13.42 -0.64 -21.41
C LYS A 129 14.08 0.27 -20.38
N THR A 130 13.26 1.06 -19.70
CA THR A 130 13.68 2.02 -18.67
C THR A 130 13.21 1.55 -17.30
N GLU A 131 14.13 1.50 -16.34
CA GLU A 131 13.83 1.24 -14.93
C GLU A 131 13.76 2.54 -14.14
N LEU A 132 12.69 2.68 -13.37
CA LEU A 132 12.38 3.81 -12.50
C LEU A 132 12.39 3.32 -11.05
N GLY A 133 13.30 3.86 -10.24
CA GLY A 133 13.31 3.66 -8.81
C GLY A 133 12.56 4.79 -8.12
N ASN A 134 11.49 4.46 -7.40
CA ASN A 134 10.68 5.45 -6.70
C ASN A 134 10.74 5.22 -5.19
N LYS A 135 11.02 6.29 -4.44
CA LYS A 135 10.85 6.31 -2.99
C LYS A 135 9.54 7.02 -2.67
N VAL A 136 8.69 6.35 -1.90
CA VAL A 136 7.43 6.92 -1.39
C VAL A 136 7.64 7.26 0.08
N SER A 137 7.25 8.47 0.47
CA SER A 137 7.07 8.84 1.87
C SER A 137 5.76 9.60 2.03
N ALA A 138 5.10 9.47 3.16
CA ALA A 138 3.91 10.25 3.47
C ALA A 138 3.81 10.56 4.95
N ARG A 139 3.14 11.67 5.27
CA ARG A 139 2.81 12.06 6.63
C ARG A 139 1.39 12.59 6.73
N ARG A 140 0.73 12.32 7.84
CA ARG A 140 -0.55 12.91 8.19
C ARG A 140 -0.34 14.34 8.69
N LEU A 141 -1.09 15.28 8.11
CA LEU A 141 -1.06 16.70 8.46
C LEU A 141 -2.13 17.09 9.49
N GLY A 142 -3.14 16.25 9.72
CA GLY A 142 -4.22 16.53 10.66
C GLY A 142 -5.57 16.04 10.15
N GLY A 143 -6.63 16.69 10.60
CA GLY A 143 -7.97 16.50 10.03
C GLY A 143 -8.04 16.94 8.57
N CYS A 144 -9.05 16.44 7.88
CA CYS A 144 -9.67 17.15 6.77
C CYS A 144 -10.57 18.25 7.37
#